data_AF-A0A9E0QHU9-F1
#
_entry.id   AF-A0A9E0QHU9-F1
#
_cell.length_a   1.000
_cell.length_b   1.000
_cell.length_c   1.000
_cell.angle_alpha   90.00
_cell.angle_beta   90.00
_cell.angle_gamma   90.00
#
_symmetry.space_group_name_H-M   'P 1'
#
loop_
_entity.id
_entity.type
_entity.pdbx_description
1 polymer ?
#
loop_
_entity_poly.entity_id
_entity_poly.type
_entity_poly.pdbx_seq_one_letter_code
_entity_poly.pdbx_strand_id
1 'polypeptide(L)'
;MSKHHKKHAHIVEKPSKRALFRDYLVLLCDLRFSRYLTVQMLPILYVLLVIGGAGVIGQFVWDAFAQSLLRGITFLVAAPVAVLIWASACRAITEFLLAVFRMSEDVNKLAGIRPTVDKLDQFISGPSWMSRIMGSVQAASQQQKSPRATPAIHPEKPQ
;
A
#
# COMPACT_ATOMS: atom_id res chain seq x y z
N MET A 1 52.41 -35.01 33.35
CA MET A 1 51.09 -35.41 33.92
C MET A 1 50.64 -34.27 34.82
N SER A 2 49.45 -33.69 34.77
CA SER A 2 48.15 -34.17 34.30
C SER A 2 47.30 -32.97 33.86
N LYS A 3 46.59 -33.14 32.75
CA LYS A 3 45.54 -32.24 32.28
C LYS A 3 44.34 -32.35 33.23
N HIS A 4 43.72 -31.25 33.60
CA HIS A 4 42.29 -31.28 33.94
C HIS A 4 41.56 -30.08 33.33
N HIS A 5 40.78 -30.41 32.30
CA HIS A 5 39.85 -29.55 31.60
C HIS A 5 38.87 -28.88 32.57
N LYS A 6 38.93 -27.54 32.64
CA LYS A 6 37.82 -26.73 33.13
C LYS A 6 36.77 -26.68 32.00
N LYS A 7 35.67 -27.43 32.15
CA LYS A 7 34.54 -27.39 31.21
C LYS A 7 33.95 -25.98 31.18
N HIS A 8 33.99 -25.34 30.02
CA HIS A 8 33.18 -24.17 29.71
C HIS A 8 31.71 -24.60 29.65
N ALA A 9 30.99 -24.45 30.76
CA ALA A 9 29.54 -24.55 30.76
C ALA A 9 28.99 -23.30 30.08
N HIS A 10 28.60 -23.42 28.81
CA HIS A 10 27.70 -22.47 28.16
C HIS A 10 26.38 -22.50 28.93
N ILE A 11 26.19 -21.50 29.80
CA ILE A 11 24.91 -21.28 30.48
C ILE A 11 23.94 -20.82 29.39
N VAL A 12 23.16 -21.76 28.88
CA VAL A 12 21.98 -21.45 28.06
C VAL A 12 20.97 -20.83 29.02
N GLU A 13 21.00 -19.51 29.17
CA GLU A 13 19.97 -18.79 29.92
C GLU A 13 18.62 -19.10 29.29
N LYS A 14 17.75 -19.74 30.07
CA LYS A 14 16.39 -20.08 29.68
C LYS A 14 15.66 -18.76 29.40
N PRO A 15 15.25 -18.46 28.16
CA PRO A 15 14.73 -17.15 27.83
C PRO A 15 13.51 -16.88 28.71
N SER A 16 13.62 -15.85 29.55
CA SER A 16 12.55 -15.42 30.44
C SER A 16 11.33 -15.09 29.60
N LYS A 17 10.15 -15.61 29.95
CA LYS A 17 8.90 -15.35 29.23
C LYS A 17 8.67 -13.85 29.01
N ARG A 18 9.15 -13.02 29.94
CA ARG A 18 9.09 -11.55 29.87
C ARG A 18 10.01 -10.96 28.81
N ALA A 19 11.19 -11.55 28.59
CA ALA A 19 12.11 -11.14 27.53
C ALA A 19 11.53 -11.50 26.16
N LEU A 20 11.00 -12.72 25.99
CA LEU A 20 10.30 -13.11 24.77
C LEU A 20 9.07 -12.22 24.51
N PHE A 21 8.32 -11.87 25.54
CA PHE A 21 7.17 -10.98 25.43
C PHE A 21 7.58 -9.55 25.05
N ARG A 22 8.66 -9.04 25.64
CA ARG A 22 9.21 -7.72 25.29
C ARG A 22 9.74 -7.69 23.86
N ASP A 23 10.46 -8.73 23.45
CA ASP A 23 11.01 -8.82 22.10
C ASP A 23 9.88 -9.00 21.07
N TYR A 24 8.80 -9.70 21.43
CA TYR A 24 7.56 -9.78 20.65
C TYR A 24 6.83 -8.43 20.58
N LEU A 25 6.74 -7.68 21.68
CA LEU A 25 6.16 -6.33 21.70
C LEU A 25 7.01 -5.32 20.94
N VAL A 26 8.33 -5.43 20.96
CA VAL A 26 9.25 -4.61 20.16
C VAL A 26 9.12 -4.98 18.68
N LEU A 27 8.90 -6.24 18.34
CA LEU A 27 8.58 -6.68 16.97
C LEU A 27 7.20 -6.18 16.51
N LEU A 28 6.20 -6.15 17.41
CA LEU A 28 4.87 -5.59 17.14
C LEU A 28 4.89 -4.07 17.03
N CYS A 29 5.75 -3.39 17.80
CA CYS A 29 5.97 -1.95 17.75
C CYS A 29 7.08 -1.53 16.78
N ASP A 30 7.64 -2.46 15.98
CA ASP A 30 8.57 -2.12 14.90
C ASP A 30 7.76 -1.52 13.75
N LEU A 31 7.45 -0.23 13.92
CA LEU A 31 6.77 0.63 12.96
C LEU A 31 7.74 1.12 11.88
N ARG A 32 8.87 0.42 11.63
CA ARG A 32 9.75 0.70 10.48
C ARG A 32 9.03 0.33 9.20
N PHE A 33 8.32 1.34 8.69
CA PHE A 33 7.85 1.53 7.32
C PHE A 33 8.93 1.19 6.28
N SER A 34 9.09 -0.09 5.95
CA SER A 34 9.51 -0.48 4.61
C SER A 34 8.31 -1.15 3.99
N ARG A 35 7.45 -0.31 3.37
CA ARG A 35 6.58 -0.61 2.23
C ARG A 35 6.21 -2.11 2.14
N TYR A 36 4.99 -2.49 2.50
CA TYR A 36 4.42 -3.87 2.55
C TYR A 36 3.99 -4.43 3.94
N LEU A 37 3.57 -3.59 4.89
CA LEU A 37 2.53 -4.01 5.87
C LEU A 37 1.11 -3.89 5.27
N THR A 38 1.03 -3.98 3.95
CA THR A 38 -0.14 -3.89 3.08
C THR A 38 -1.20 -4.90 3.50
N VAL A 39 -2.30 -4.44 4.08
CA VAL A 39 -3.66 -5.06 4.14
C VAL A 39 -3.78 -6.45 4.82
N GLN A 40 -2.78 -7.32 4.73
CA GLN A 40 -2.76 -8.71 5.17
C GLN A 40 -2.56 -8.85 6.68
N MET A 41 -1.87 -7.90 7.32
CA MET A 41 -1.66 -7.89 8.78
C MET A 41 -2.81 -7.20 9.55
N LEU A 42 -3.68 -6.48 8.84
CA LEU A 42 -4.86 -5.81 9.41
C LEU A 42 -5.84 -6.77 10.11
N PRO A 43 -6.21 -7.93 9.53
CA PRO A 43 -7.08 -8.89 10.21
C PRO A 43 -6.43 -9.48 11.47
N ILE A 44 -5.10 -9.67 11.48
CA ILE A 44 -4.37 -10.13 12.66
C ILE A 44 -4.43 -9.07 13.77
N LEU A 45 -4.25 -7.80 13.42
CA LEU A 45 -4.39 -6.67 14.35
C LEU A 45 -5.81 -6.55 14.91
N TYR A 46 -6.84 -6.72 14.07
CA TYR A 46 -8.24 -6.74 14.50
C TYR A 46 -8.49 -7.84 15.54
N VAL A 47 -8.09 -9.07 15.24
CA VAL A 47 -8.25 -10.22 16.14
C VAL A 47 -7.52 -9.97 17.46
N LEU A 48 -6.30 -9.43 17.41
CA LEU A 48 -5.52 -9.11 18.60
C LEU A 48 -6.18 -8.02 19.47
N LEU A 49 -6.70 -6.96 18.85
CA LEU A 49 -7.42 -5.88 19.54
C LEU A 49 -8.71 -6.37 20.20
N VAL A 50 -9.47 -7.22 19.50
CA VAL A 50 -10.73 -7.77 20.00
C VAL A 50 -10.48 -8.75 21.14
N ILE A 51 -9.56 -9.70 20.99
CA ILE A 51 -9.20 -10.67 22.04
C ILE A 51 -8.59 -9.94 23.24
N GLY A 52 -7.69 -8.98 22.99
CA GLY A 52 -7.07 -8.19 24.05
C GLY A 52 -8.09 -7.40 24.86
N GLY A 53 -8.99 -6.68 24.21
CA GLY A 53 -10.03 -5.94 24.93
C GLY A 53 -11.08 -6.82 25.60
N ALA A 54 -11.47 -7.94 24.99
CA ALA A 54 -12.33 -8.92 25.64
C ALA A 54 -11.68 -9.49 26.92
N GLY A 55 -10.38 -9.77 26.89
CA GLY A 55 -9.61 -10.20 28.05
C GLY A 55 -9.58 -9.15 29.16
N VAL A 56 -9.37 -7.87 28.81
CA VAL A 56 -9.39 -6.75 29.75
C VAL A 56 -10.77 -6.57 30.37
N ILE A 57 -11.84 -6.61 29.57
CA ILE A 57 -13.22 -6.53 30.08
C ILE A 57 -13.52 -7.70 31.02
N GLY A 58 -13.11 -8.92 30.67
CA GLY A 58 -13.25 -10.09 31.53
C GLY A 58 -12.50 -9.94 32.86
N GLN A 59 -11.30 -9.38 32.83
CA GLN A 59 -10.51 -9.10 34.03
C GLN A 59 -11.19 -8.06 34.93
N PHE A 60 -11.79 -7.01 34.36
CA PHE A 60 -12.58 -6.05 35.13
C PHE A 60 -13.82 -6.68 35.78
N VAL A 61 -14.50 -7.58 35.09
CA VAL A 61 -15.64 -8.32 35.67
C VAL A 61 -15.16 -9.18 36.85
N TRP A 62 -14.05 -9.89 36.69
CA TRP A 62 -13.45 -10.70 37.75
C TRP A 62 -13.10 -9.87 38.99
N ASP A 63 -12.42 -8.75 38.80
CA ASP A 63 -12.07 -7.83 39.89
C ASP A 63 -13.31 -7.24 40.57
N ALA A 64 -14.38 -6.96 39.81
CA ALA A 64 -15.64 -6.45 40.36
C ALA A 64 -16.30 -7.47 41.30
N PHE A 65 -16.28 -8.76 40.95
CA PHE A 65 -16.74 -9.85 41.82
C PHE A 65 -15.87 -10.03 43.06
N ALA A 66 -14.55 -9.85 42.94
CA ALA A 66 -13.64 -9.94 44.09
C ALA A 66 -13.90 -8.86 45.15
N GLN A 67 -14.41 -7.69 44.75
CA GLN A 67 -14.75 -6.62 45.68
C GLN A 67 -16.13 -6.79 46.31
N SER A 68 -17.17 -7.11 45.52
CA SER A 68 -18.51 -7.34 46.06
C SER A 68 -19.42 -8.03 45.04
N LEU A 69 -20.35 -8.87 45.53
CA LEU A 69 -21.32 -9.57 44.68
C LEU A 69 -22.21 -8.61 43.87
N LEU A 70 -22.68 -7.52 44.49
CA LEU A 70 -23.57 -6.57 43.81
C LEU A 70 -22.85 -5.85 42.66
N ARG A 71 -21.59 -5.46 42.85
CA ARG A 71 -20.76 -4.82 41.81
C ARG A 71 -20.37 -5.78 40.70
N GLY A 72 -20.13 -7.06 41.02
CA GLY A 72 -19.91 -8.09 40.01
C GLY A 72 -21.11 -8.24 39.08
N ILE A 73 -22.33 -8.29 39.63
CA ILE A 73 -23.57 -8.42 38.83
C ILE A 73 -23.79 -7.19 37.93
N THR A 74 -23.58 -5.97 38.44
CA THR A 74 -23.73 -4.76 37.61
C THR A 74 -22.73 -4.73 36.46
N PHE A 75 -21.48 -5.12 36.71
CA PHE A 75 -20.46 -5.25 35.65
C PHE A 75 -20.76 -6.38 34.68
N LEU A 76 -21.33 -7.49 35.13
CA LEU A 76 -21.71 -8.61 34.26
C LEU A 76 -22.82 -8.21 33.27
N VAL A 77 -23.78 -7.40 33.71
CA VAL A 77 -24.84 -6.86 32.83
C VAL A 77 -24.29 -5.76 31.90
N ALA A 78 -23.32 -4.97 32.35
CA ALA A 78 -22.67 -3.94 31.53
C ALA A 78 -21.64 -4.51 30.54
N ALA A 79 -21.04 -5.66 30.83
CA ALA A 79 -20.02 -6.31 30.02
C ALA A 79 -20.41 -6.53 28.54
N PRO A 80 -21.59 -7.09 28.20
CA PRO A 80 -21.98 -7.26 26.79
C PRO A 80 -22.03 -5.93 26.04
N VAL A 81 -22.52 -4.86 26.68
CA VAL A 81 -22.55 -3.51 26.08
C VAL A 81 -21.13 -3.00 25.87
N ALA A 82 -20.24 -3.17 26.86
CA ALA A 82 -18.84 -2.77 26.75
C ALA A 82 -18.11 -3.52 25.62
N VAL A 83 -18.35 -4.83 25.47
CA VAL A 83 -17.77 -5.65 24.39
C VAL A 83 -18.26 -5.18 23.03
N LEU A 84 -19.55 -4.86 22.88
CA LEU A 84 -20.10 -4.35 21.61
C LEU A 84 -19.49 -3.00 21.23
N ILE A 85 -19.37 -2.08 22.20
CA ILE A 85 -18.74 -0.77 21.99
C ILE A 85 -17.27 -0.95 21.59
N TRP A 86 -16.54 -1.80 22.32
CA TRP A 86 -15.14 -2.09 22.04
C TRP A 86 -14.93 -2.72 20.65
N ALA A 87 -15.72 -3.74 20.31
CA ALA A 87 -15.67 -4.39 19.01
C ALA A 87 -16.00 -3.41 17.87
N SER A 88 -16.96 -2.53 18.07
CA SER A 88 -17.33 -1.48 17.11
C SER A 88 -16.20 -0.46 16.93
N ALA A 89 -15.57 -0.02 18.02
CA ALA A 89 -14.42 0.87 17.96
C ALA A 89 -13.23 0.22 17.24
N CYS A 90 -12.92 -1.04 17.54
CA CYS A 90 -11.89 -1.80 16.84
C CYS A 90 -12.20 -1.92 15.34
N ARG A 91 -13.47 -2.10 14.99
CA ARG A 91 -13.91 -2.15 13.59
C ARG A 91 -13.74 -0.79 12.90
N ALA A 92 -14.16 0.30 13.53
CA ALA A 92 -13.98 1.64 12.99
C ALA A 92 -12.49 1.99 12.78
N ILE A 93 -11.64 1.65 13.76
CA ILE A 93 -10.19 1.88 13.66
C ILE A 93 -9.59 1.06 12.51
N THR A 94 -9.96 -0.21 12.38
CA THR A 94 -9.44 -1.06 11.31
C THR A 94 -9.95 -0.64 9.93
N GLU A 95 -11.21 -0.24 9.80
CA GLU A 95 -11.75 0.35 8.57
C GLU A 95 -11.04 1.66 8.21
N PHE A 96 -10.76 2.51 9.20
CA PHE A 96 -9.98 3.75 9.00
C PHE A 96 -8.54 3.46 8.56
N LEU A 97 -7.86 2.53 9.23
CA LEU A 97 -6.50 2.12 8.85
C LEU A 97 -6.48 1.55 7.41
N LEU A 98 -7.45 0.70 7.06
CA LEU A 98 -7.60 0.17 5.71
C LEU A 98 -7.80 1.28 4.67
N ALA A 99 -8.65 2.26 4.98
CA ALA A 99 -8.91 3.40 4.10
C ALA A 99 -7.63 4.21 3.85
N VAL A 100 -6.86 4.50 4.90
CA VAL A 100 -5.59 5.25 4.80
C VAL A 100 -4.55 4.46 4.00
N PHE A 101 -4.43 3.15 4.23
CA PHE A 101 -3.50 2.31 3.46
C PHE A 101 -3.89 2.25 1.98
N ARG A 102 -5.19 2.12 1.68
CA ARG A 102 -5.69 2.12 0.30
C ARG A 102 -5.38 3.42 -0.43
N MET A 103 -5.61 4.57 0.23
CA MET A 103 -5.25 5.88 -0.34
C MET A 103 -3.73 6.01 -0.59
N SER A 104 -2.92 5.46 0.30
CA SER A 104 -1.45 5.50 0.17
C SER A 104 -0.93 4.65 -1.01
N GLU A 105 -1.56 3.50 -1.27
CA GLU A 105 -1.27 2.69 -2.46
C GLU A 105 -1.67 3.41 -3.75
N ASP A 106 -2.81 4.09 -3.77
CA ASP A 106 -3.29 4.84 -4.93
C ASP A 106 -2.36 6.01 -5.28
N VAL A 107 -1.85 6.73 -4.28
CA VAL A 107 -0.82 7.80 -4.47
C VAL A 107 0.47 7.22 -5.05
N ASN A 108 0.89 6.03 -4.62
CA ASN A 108 2.09 5.39 -5.15
C ASN A 108 1.91 4.90 -6.60
N LYS A 109 0.70 4.49 -7.00
CA LYS A 109 0.36 4.19 -8.40
C LYS A 109 0.32 5.44 -9.27
N LEU A 110 -0.19 6.56 -8.75
CA LEU A 110 -0.17 7.86 -9.44
C LEU A 110 1.26 8.38 -9.66
N ALA A 111 2.17 8.15 -8.70
CA ALA A 111 3.59 8.47 -8.88
C ALA A 111 4.27 7.63 -9.98
N GLY A 112 3.73 6.43 -10.29
CA GLY A 112 4.19 5.56 -11.36
C GLY A 112 3.78 5.99 -12.78
N ILE A 113 2.96 7.03 -12.94
CA ILE A 113 2.55 7.56 -14.26
C ILE A 113 3.62 8.50 -14.86
N ARG A 114 4.56 9.00 -14.03
CA ARG A 114 5.70 9.83 -14.45
C ARG A 114 6.45 9.34 -15.70
N PRO A 115 6.83 8.05 -15.85
CA PRO A 115 7.48 7.56 -17.08
C PRO A 115 6.61 7.65 -18.35
N THR A 116 5.28 7.70 -18.21
CA THR A 116 4.39 7.93 -19.36
C THR A 116 4.44 9.40 -19.75
N VAL A 117 4.39 10.30 -18.77
CA VAL A 117 4.51 11.75 -18.99
C VAL A 117 5.89 12.11 -19.55
N ASP A 118 6.98 11.50 -19.04
CA ASP A 118 8.34 11.69 -19.56
C ASP A 118 8.48 11.17 -21.01
N LYS A 119 7.83 10.05 -21.36
CA LYS A 119 7.79 9.57 -22.75
C LYS A 119 7.00 10.49 -23.68
N LEU A 120 5.90 11.07 -23.20
CA LEU A 120 5.16 12.07 -23.96
C LEU A 120 5.96 13.34 -24.15
N ASP A 121 6.66 13.82 -23.12
CA ASP A 121 7.54 14.97 -23.23
C ASP A 121 8.67 14.70 -24.22
N GLN A 122 9.34 13.55 -24.15
CA GLN A 122 10.40 13.18 -25.08
C GLN A 122 9.92 13.05 -26.54
N PHE A 123 8.66 12.66 -26.75
CA PHE A 123 8.04 12.59 -28.09
C PHE A 123 7.68 13.98 -28.65
N ILE A 124 7.23 14.90 -27.80
CA ILE A 124 6.81 16.26 -28.17
C ILE A 124 8.01 17.21 -28.30
N SER A 125 8.97 17.09 -27.38
CA SER A 125 10.23 17.84 -27.33
C SER A 125 11.23 17.38 -28.41
N GLY A 126 11.04 16.18 -28.98
CA GLY A 126 11.84 15.67 -30.09
C GLY A 126 11.62 16.45 -31.39
N PRO A 127 12.66 17.03 -32.02
CA PRO A 127 12.53 17.83 -33.26
C PRO A 127 11.95 17.11 -34.49
N SER A 128 11.69 15.80 -34.38
CA SER A 128 11.35 14.92 -35.49
C SER A 128 9.88 14.94 -35.91
N TRP A 129 8.95 15.34 -35.04
CA TRP A 129 7.53 15.37 -35.40
C TRP A 129 7.19 16.59 -36.28
N MET A 130 7.77 17.76 -35.97
CA MET A 130 7.58 18.98 -36.75
C MET A 130 8.12 18.83 -38.18
N SER A 131 9.24 18.14 -38.37
CA SER A 131 9.81 17.90 -39.70
C SER A 131 8.97 16.95 -40.54
N ARG A 132 8.26 15.98 -39.93
CA ARG A 132 7.31 15.10 -40.65
C ARG A 132 6.07 15.87 -41.11
N ILE A 133 5.54 16.77 -40.29
CA ILE A 133 4.41 17.62 -40.69
C ILE A 133 4.85 18.58 -41.80
N MET A 134 5.97 19.28 -41.63
CA MET A 134 6.44 20.24 -42.62
C MET A 134 6.84 19.54 -43.95
N GLY A 135 7.44 18.35 -43.89
CA GLY A 135 7.75 17.54 -45.06
C GLY A 135 6.53 17.05 -45.83
N SER A 136 5.43 16.72 -45.13
CA SER A 136 4.16 16.36 -45.77
C SER A 136 3.50 17.55 -46.49
N VAL A 137 3.60 18.75 -45.92
CA VAL A 137 3.13 20.00 -46.53
C VAL A 137 3.99 20.38 -47.75
N GLN A 138 5.30 20.14 -47.70
CA GLN A 138 6.22 20.34 -48.84
C GLN A 138 5.98 19.34 -49.97
N ALA A 139 5.74 18.06 -49.66
CA ALA A 139 5.38 17.07 -50.66
C ALA A 139 4.03 17.38 -51.32
N ALA A 140 3.03 17.84 -50.54
CA ALA A 140 1.73 18.25 -51.06
C ALA A 140 1.81 19.50 -51.96
N SER A 141 2.73 20.43 -51.67
CA SER A 141 2.94 21.63 -52.49
C SER A 141 3.77 21.36 -53.76
N GLN A 142 4.62 20.32 -53.78
CA GLN A 142 5.33 19.91 -55.00
C GLN A 142 4.44 19.17 -56.00
N GLN A 143 3.43 18.43 -55.56
CA GLN A 143 2.48 17.74 -56.44
C GLN A 143 1.65 18.71 -57.32
N GLN A 144 1.50 19.97 -56.89
CA GLN A 144 0.78 21.03 -57.63
C GLN A 144 1.56 21.52 -58.88
N LYS A 145 2.86 21.23 -59.00
CA LYS A 145 3.73 21.75 -60.06
C LYS A 145 4.13 20.69 -61.09
N SER A 146 3.19 19.88 -61.54
CA SER A 146 3.40 19.04 -62.73
C SER A 146 2.76 19.71 -63.96
N PRO A 147 3.51 19.98 -65.05
CA PRO A 147 2.94 20.63 -66.23
C PRO A 147 1.90 19.72 -66.88
N ARG A 148 0.67 20.22 -66.97
CA ARG A 148 -0.40 19.62 -67.79
C ARG A 148 0.12 19.48 -69.22
N ALA A 149 0.45 18.26 -69.64
CA ALA A 149 0.85 17.98 -71.02
C ALA A 149 -0.28 18.42 -71.97
N THR A 150 -0.02 19.45 -72.76
CA THR A 150 -0.92 19.94 -73.80
C THR A 150 -1.04 18.85 -74.87
N PRO A 151 -2.25 18.39 -75.23
CA PRO A 151 -2.42 17.50 -76.36
C PRO A 151 -2.06 18.28 -77.63
N ALA A 152 -1.12 17.74 -78.42
CA ALA A 152 -0.75 18.32 -79.70
C ALA A 152 -1.97 18.35 -80.63
N ILE A 153 -2.38 19.56 -81.03
CA ILE A 153 -3.42 19.78 -82.03
C ILE A 153 -2.82 19.51 -83.40
N HIS A 154 -3.42 18.57 -84.12
CA HIS A 154 -3.09 18.15 -85.48
C HIS A 154 -3.49 19.26 -86.49
N PRO A 155 -2.65 19.65 -87.47
CA PRO A 155 -3.02 20.70 -88.42
C PRO A 155 -3.94 20.14 -89.52
N GLU A 156 -5.15 20.68 -89.58
CA GLU A 156 -6.10 20.45 -90.67
C GLU A 156 -5.68 21.28 -91.90
N LYS A 157 -5.65 20.65 -93.09
CA LYS A 157 -5.31 21.27 -94.38
C LYS A 157 -6.48 22.12 -94.92
N PRO A 158 -6.23 23.24 -95.61
CA PRO A 158 -7.28 24.00 -96.28
C PRO A 158 -7.64 23.39 -97.64
N GLN A 159 -8.94 23.30 -97.94
CA GLN A 159 -9.51 23.29 -99.28
C GLN A 159 -10.43 24.50 -99.43
#